data_AF-A0A3E0DP51-F1
#
_entry.id   AF-A0A3E0DP51-F1
#
_cell.length_a   1.000
_cell.length_b   1.000
_cell.length_c   1.000
_cell.angle_alpha   90.00
_cell.angle_beta   90.00
_cell.angle_gamma   90.00
#
_symmetry.space_group_name_H-M   'P 1'
#
loop_
_entity.id
_entity.type
_entity.pdbx_description
1 polymer ?
#
loop_
_entity_poly.entity_id
_entity_poly.type
_entity_poly.pdbx_seq_one_letter_code
_entity_poly.pdbx_strand_id
1 'polypeptide(L)' 'MKELNNLEMETISGGAFDSAFCKGVAAVDIAYGAGVLLNLWNPVGWVGAAGGLAVNAYCFAYG' A
#
# COMPACT_ATOMS: atom_id res chain seq x y z
N MET A 1 -28.69 -12.04 -12.69
CA MET A 1 -28.72 -12.48 -11.27
C MET A 1 -27.43 -13.18 -10.85
N LYS A 2 -26.98 -14.24 -11.55
CA LYS A 2 -25.74 -14.95 -11.19
C LYS A 2 -24.46 -14.12 -11.37
N GLU A 3 -24.41 -13.28 -12.41
CA GLU A 3 -23.22 -12.45 -12.69
C GLU A 3 -23.05 -11.27 -11.72
N LEU A 4 -24.13 -10.65 -11.28
CA LEU A 4 -24.10 -9.58 -10.27
C LEU A 4 -23.53 -10.08 -8.93
N ASN A 5 -23.92 -11.29 -8.51
CA ASN A 5 -23.44 -11.90 -7.27
C ASN A 5 -21.93 -12.23 -7.33
N ASN A 6 -21.43 -12.61 -8.51
CA ASN A 6 -20.00 -12.88 -8.69
C ASN A 6 -19.18 -11.58 -8.66
N LEU A 7 -19.65 -10.51 -9.32
CA LEU A 7 -18.98 -9.21 -9.30
C LEU A 7 -18.94 -8.60 -7.89
N GLU A 8 -20.03 -8.71 -7.12
CA GLU A 8 -20.06 -8.25 -5.73
C GLU A 8 -19.12 -9.07 -4.84
N MET A 9 -19.06 -10.41 -4.98
CA MET A 9 -18.09 -11.22 -4.24
C MET A 9 -16.63 -10.92 -4.61
N GLU A 10 -16.33 -10.72 -5.91
CA GLU A 10 -14.98 -10.37 -6.37
C GLU A 10 -14.56 -9.00 -5.82
N THR A 11 -15.49 -8.04 -5.80
CA THR A 11 -15.28 -6.70 -5.23
C THR A 11 -15.12 -6.75 -3.71
N ILE A 12 -15.86 -7.61 -2.99
CA ILE A 12 -15.72 -7.77 -1.54
C ILE A 12 -14.40 -8.48 -1.19
N SER A 13 -14.02 -9.51 -1.93
CA SER A 13 -12.74 -10.22 -1.76
C SER A 13 -11.54 -9.31 -2.09
N GLY A 14 -11.64 -8.55 -3.18
CA GLY A 14 -10.63 -7.57 -3.61
C GLY A 14 -10.52 -6.41 -2.64
N GLY A 15 -11.64 -5.76 -2.29
CA GLY A 15 -11.65 -4.61 -1.39
C GLY A 15 -11.18 -4.95 0.04
N ALA A 16 -11.50 -6.13 0.56
CA ALA A 16 -10.98 -6.58 1.85
C ALA A 16 -9.47 -6.82 1.80
N PHE A 17 -8.98 -7.44 0.72
CA PHE A 17 -7.56 -7.69 0.49
C PHE A 17 -6.78 -6.39 0.28
N ASP A 18 -7.29 -5.48 -0.55
CA ASP A 18 -6.70 -4.17 -0.83
C ASP A 18 -6.62 -3.34 0.45
N SER A 19 -7.67 -3.33 1.28
CA SER A 19 -7.64 -2.61 2.56
C SER A 19 -6.59 -3.18 3.54
N ALA A 20 -6.42 -4.50 3.57
CA ALA A 20 -5.45 -5.16 4.43
C ALA A 20 -4.02 -4.98 3.91
N PHE A 21 -3.83 -5.08 2.60
CA PHE A 21 -2.58 -4.79 1.90
C PHE A 21 -2.14 -3.35 2.15
N CYS A 22 -3.03 -2.39 1.94
CA CYS A 22 -2.74 -0.97 2.12
C CYS A 22 -2.37 -0.62 3.57
N LYS A 23 -3.05 -1.21 4.56
CA LYS A 23 -2.66 -1.06 5.97
C LYS A 23 -1.28 -1.67 6.27
N GLY A 24 -1.00 -2.83 5.69
CA GLY A 24 0.30 -3.50 5.83
C GLY A 24 1.44 -2.69 5.21
N VAL A 25 1.26 -2.20 3.98
CA VAL A 25 2.24 -1.36 3.28
C VAL A 25 2.46 -0.05 4.02
N ALA A 26 1.39 0.63 4.47
CA ALA A 26 1.53 1.87 5.23
C ALA A 26 2.38 1.69 6.50
N ALA A 27 2.18 0.60 7.24
CA ALA A 27 2.97 0.30 8.44
C ALA A 27 4.45 0.05 8.11
N VAL A 28 4.72 -0.71 7.05
CA VAL A 28 6.10 -0.97 6.59
C VAL A 28 6.76 0.32 6.14
N ASP A 29 6.04 1.17 5.41
CA ASP A 29 6.59 2.38 4.84
C ASP A 29 6.90 3.45 5.90
N ILE A 30 6.09 3.53 6.96
CA ILE A 30 6.40 4.37 8.14
C ILE A 30 7.70 3.89 8.82
N ALA A 31 7.82 2.58 9.06
CA ALA A 31 9.02 2.00 9.68
C ALA A 31 10.27 2.17 8.81
N TYR A 32 10.11 1.96 7.50
CA TYR A 32 11.18 2.14 6.53
C TYR A 32 11.59 3.61 6.40
N GLY A 33 10.62 4.53 6.28
CA GLY A 33 10.83 5.97 6.23
C GLY A 33 11.56 6.50 7.46
N ALA A 34 11.25 5.99 8.66
CA ALA A 34 12.03 6.31 9.86
C ALA A 34 13.50 5.84 9.74
N GLY A 35 13.74 4.65 9.20
CA GLY A 35 15.08 4.15 8.91
C GLY A 35 15.85 4.99 7.87
N VAL A 36 15.16 5.53 6.87
CA VAL A 36 15.71 6.44 5.85
C VAL A 36 16.05 7.80 6.45
N LEU A 37 15.18 8.35 7.30
CA LEU A 37 15.44 9.60 8.03
C LEU A 37 16.67 9.49 8.94
N LEU A 38 16.89 8.32 9.54
CA LEU A 38 18.08 8.04 10.34
C LEU A 38 19.34 7.80 9.48
N ASN A 39 19.18 7.52 8.19
CA ASN A 39 20.27 7.23 7.24
C ASN A 39 20.14 8.07 5.96
N LEU A 40 19.96 9.38 6.12
CA LEU A 40 19.80 10.33 5.01
C LEU A 40 20.96 10.32 4.00
N TRP A 41 22.13 9.81 4.37
CA TRP A 41 23.30 9.67 3.50
C TRP A 41 23.27 8.42 2.59
N ASN A 42 22.30 7.51 2.76
CA ASN A 42 22.16 6.31 1.94
C ASN A 42 21.10 6.48 0.83
N PRO A 43 21.48 6.78 -0.42
CA PRO A 43 20.53 7.06 -1.51
C PRO A 43 19.62 5.88 -1.87
N VAL A 44 20.03 4.64 -1.58
CA VAL A 44 19.17 3.45 -1.81
C VAL A 44 17.93 3.49 -0.91
N GLY A 45 18.07 4.03 0.31
CA GLY A 45 16.94 4.25 1.21
C GLY A 45 15.90 5.22 0.65
N TRP A 46 16.33 6.22 -0.10
CA TRP A 46 15.44 7.25 -0.64
C TRP A 46 14.55 6.69 -1.75
N VAL A 47 15.12 5.81 -2.58
CA VAL A 47 14.37 5.12 -3.63
C VAL A 47 13.31 4.20 -3.04
N GLY A 48 13.63 3.47 -1.97
CA GLY A 48 12.66 2.65 -1.26
C GLY A 48 11.51 3.46 -0.66
N ALA A 49 11.81 4.60 -0.04
CA ALA A 49 10.80 5.48 0.56
C ALA A 49 9.91 6.15 -0.51
N ALA A 50 10.48 6.54 -1.65
CA ALA A 50 9.71 7.07 -2.77
C ALA A 50 8.77 6.02 -3.37
N GLY A 51 9.24 4.76 -3.48
CA GLY A 51 8.43 3.64 -3.94
C GLY A 51 7.27 3.35 -3.00
N GLY A 52 7.52 3.30 -1.69
CA GLY A 52 6.47 3.09 -0.70
C GLY A 52 5.45 4.24 -0.65
N LEU A 53 5.90 5.50 -0.76
CA LEU A 53 5.01 6.66 -0.85
C LEU A 53 4.09 6.57 -2.08
N ALA A 54 4.59 6.09 -3.22
CA ALA A 54 3.78 5.88 -4.42
C ALA A 54 2.71 4.79 -4.21
N VAL A 55 3.05 3.69 -3.52
CA VAL A 55 2.08 2.64 -3.18
C VAL A 55 1.05 3.14 -2.16
N ASN A 56 1.46 3.93 -1.17
CA ASN A 56 0.54 4.57 -0.22
C ASN A 56 -0.39 5.57 -0.91
N ALA A 57 0.10 6.34 -1.87
CA ALA A 57 -0.73 7.24 -2.67
C ALA A 57 -1.76 6.48 -3.53
N TYR A 58 -1.36 5.34 -4.11
CA TYR A 58 -2.30 4.44 -4.81
C TYR A 58 -3.36 3.91 -3.84
N CYS A 59 -2.95 3.42 -2.68
CA CYS A 59 -3.83 2.94 -1.63
C CYS A 59 -4.81 4.01 -1.12
N PHE A 60 -4.39 5.27 -1.05
CA PHE A 60 -5.27 6.38 -0.66
C PHE A 60 -6.25 6.77 -1.77
N ALA A 61 -5.85 6.61 -3.05
CA ALA A 61 -6.67 6.98 -4.19
C ALA A 61 -7.69 5.89 -4.60
N TYR A 62 -7.35 4.62 -4.37
CA TYR A 62 -8.11 3.46 -4.87
C TYR A 62 -8.55 2.45 -3.79
N GLY A 63 -8.04 2.56 -2.56
CA GLY A 63 -8.39 1.69 -1.42
C GLY A 63 -9.50 2.22 -0.51
#